data_AF-A0A552ZHJ9-F1
#
_entry.id   AF-A0A552ZHJ9-F1
#
_cell.length_a   1.000
_cell.length_b   1.000
_cell.length_c   1.000
_cell.angle_alpha   90.00
_cell.angle_beta   90.00
_cell.angle_gamma   90.00
#
_symmetry.space_group_name_H-M   'P 1'
#
loop_
_entity.id
_entity.type
_entity.pdbx_description
1 polymer ?
#
loop_
_entity_poly.entity_id
_entity_poly.type
_entity_poly.pdbx_seq_one_letter_code
_entity_poly.pdbx_strand_id
1 'polypeptide(L)'
;MGEITRVDVERLRQLADRIAAIADDIEALRCPALDGAALPGSAVADVAGAPALADEFDDMVAGLRGWALAARRSAEAFEDADRDSGGRLAG
;
A
#
# COMPACT_ATOMS: atom_id res chain seq x y z
N MET A 1 9.94 22.56 26.67
CA MET A 1 8.82 23.10 25.88
C MET A 1 8.72 22.20 24.66
N GLY A 2 8.02 21.07 24.80
CA GLY A 2 7.95 20.06 23.75
C GLY A 2 6.92 20.49 22.73
N GLU A 3 7.37 20.76 21.51
CA GLU A 3 6.48 20.87 20.37
C GLU A 3 5.89 19.47 20.16
N ILE A 4 4.68 19.24 20.68
CA ILE A 4 3.91 18.07 20.29
C ILE A 4 3.56 18.34 18.84
N THR A 5 4.38 17.81 17.92
CA THR A 5 4.08 17.77 16.49
C THR A 5 2.74 17.06 16.37
N ARG A 6 1.66 17.84 16.27
CA ARG A 6 0.31 17.31 16.14
C ARG A 6 0.30 16.56 14.82
N VAL A 7 0.23 15.24 14.89
CA VAL A 7 0.11 14.41 13.69
C VAL A 7 -1.16 14.85 13.00
N ASP A 8 -1.03 15.32 11.76
CA ASP A 8 -2.17 15.63 10.92
C ASP A 8 -2.79 14.29 10.47
N VAL A 9 -3.70 13.80 11.30
CA VAL A 9 -4.39 12.50 11.11
C VAL A 9 -5.12 12.47 9.77
N GLU A 10 -5.70 13.61 9.38
CA GLU A 10 -6.44 13.74 8.13
C GLU A 10 -5.50 13.60 6.93
N ARG A 11 -4.33 14.26 6.98
CA ARG A 11 -3.29 14.06 5.96
C ARG A 11 -2.77 12.63 5.91
N LEU A 12 -2.64 11.95 7.04
CA LEU A 12 -2.21 10.55 7.10
C LEU A 12 -3.25 9.62 6.44
N ARG A 13 -4.55 9.85 6.67
CA ARG A 13 -5.64 9.10 6.01
C ARG A 13 -5.64 9.31 4.51
N GLN A 14 -5.55 10.55 4.05
CA GLN A 14 -5.50 10.86 2.63
C GLN A 14 -4.31 10.20 1.93
N LEU A 15 -3.16 10.16 2.59
CA LEU A 15 -1.99 9.46 2.05
C LEU A 15 -2.20 7.94 2.00
N ALA A 16 -2.83 7.36 3.02
CA ALA A 16 -3.20 5.94 3.04
C ALA A 16 -4.19 5.58 1.93
N ASP A 17 -5.22 6.40 1.71
CA ASP A 17 -6.18 6.23 0.60
C ASP A 17 -5.47 6.30 -0.75
N ARG A 18 -4.58 7.28 -0.93
CA ARG A 18 -3.84 7.46 -2.18
C ARG A 18 -2.90 6.29 -2.47
N ILE A 19 -2.20 5.76 -1.47
CA ILE A 19 -1.32 4.62 -1.65
C ILE A 19 -2.09 3.34 -1.93
N ALA A 20 -3.26 3.16 -1.31
CA ALA A 20 -4.15 2.04 -1.66
C ALA A 20 -4.61 2.12 -3.12
N ALA A 21 -5.03 3.30 -3.59
CA ALA A 21 -5.43 3.51 -4.98
C ALA A 21 -4.28 3.23 -5.97
N ILE A 22 -3.05 3.65 -5.65
CA ILE A 22 -1.87 3.32 -6.47
C ILE A 22 -1.63 1.81 -6.53
N ALA A 23 -1.82 1.10 -5.42
CA ALA A 23 -1.70 -0.36 -5.42
C ALA A 23 -2.73 -1.02 -6.35
N ASP A 24 -3.97 -0.52 -6.35
CA ASP A 24 -5.03 -0.99 -7.23
C ASP A 24 -4.73 -0.67 -8.71
N ASP A 25 -4.20 0.52 -9.00
CA ASP A 25 -3.77 0.92 -10.35
C ASP A 25 -2.63 0.03 -10.87
N ILE A 26 -1.64 -0.30 -10.01
CA ILE A 26 -0.53 -1.19 -10.36
C ILE A 26 -1.03 -2.61 -10.63
N GLU A 27 -1.95 -3.12 -9.81
CA GLU A 27 -2.55 -4.43 -10.03
C GLU A 27 -3.33 -4.48 -11.34
N ALA A 28 -4.01 -3.40 -11.71
CA ALA A 28 -4.72 -3.28 -12.99
C ALA A 28 -3.79 -3.22 -14.21
N LEU A 29 -2.54 -2.77 -14.04
CA LEU A 29 -1.51 -2.74 -15.09
C LEU A 29 -0.85 -4.11 -15.33
N ARG A 30 -1.23 -5.15 -14.57
CA ARG A 30 -0.65 -6.49 -14.70
C ARG A 30 -0.80 -7.00 -16.12
N CYS A 31 0.34 -7.24 -16.79
CA CYS A 31 0.37 -7.85 -18.11
C CYS A 31 -0.22 -9.27 -18.04
N PRO A 32 -1.04 -9.68 -19.03
CA PRO A 32 -1.47 -11.07 -19.14
C PRO A 32 -0.26 -12.00 -19.20
N ALA A 33 -0.32 -13.11 -18.48
CA ALA A 33 0.70 -14.15 -18.58
C ALA A 33 0.77 -14.67 -20.01
N LEU A 34 1.96 -14.64 -20.59
CA LEU A 34 2.23 -15.19 -21.92
C LEU A 34 2.62 -16.66 -21.77
N ASP A 35 1.88 -17.54 -22.44
CA ASP A 35 2.25 -18.95 -22.53
C ASP A 35 3.45 -19.11 -23.48
N GLY A 36 4.64 -19.31 -22.91
CA GLY A 36 5.86 -19.55 -23.68
C GLY A 36 5.80 -20.81 -24.54
N ALA A 37 4.99 -21.82 -24.16
CA ALA A 37 4.81 -23.03 -24.95
C ALA A 37 4.03 -22.76 -26.26
N ALA A 38 3.22 -21.69 -26.29
CA ALA A 38 2.53 -21.23 -27.49
C ALA A 38 3.45 -20.42 -28.44
N LEU A 39 4.71 -20.16 -28.06
CA LEU A 39 5.68 -19.35 -28.81
C LEU A 39 7.01 -20.10 -29.06
N PRO A 40 7.01 -21.26 -29.75
CA PRO A 40 8.20 -22.07 -29.93
C PRO A 40 9.28 -21.34 -30.73
N GLY A 41 10.52 -21.32 -30.20
CA GLY A 41 11.68 -20.71 -30.84
C GLY A 41 11.75 -19.18 -30.74
N SER A 42 10.82 -18.55 -30.02
CA SER A 42 10.84 -17.12 -29.75
C SER A 42 11.73 -16.82 -28.55
N ALA A 43 12.66 -15.87 -28.70
CA ALA A 43 13.42 -15.33 -27.56
C ALA A 43 12.51 -14.70 -26.49
N VAL A 44 11.28 -14.31 -26.85
CA VAL A 44 10.28 -13.79 -25.90
C VAL A 44 9.71 -14.92 -25.04
N ALA A 45 9.67 -16.16 -25.52
CA ALA A 45 9.20 -17.30 -24.71
C ALA A 45 10.13 -17.59 -23.53
N ASP A 46 11.44 -17.41 -23.72
CA ASP A 46 12.45 -17.58 -22.67
C ASP A 46 12.31 -16.55 -21.55
N VAL A 47 11.78 -15.36 -21.86
CA VAL A 47 11.55 -14.27 -20.90
C VAL A 47 10.14 -14.32 -20.31
N ALA A 48 9.12 -14.65 -21.11
CA ALA A 48 7.72 -14.74 -20.69
C ALA A 48 7.49 -15.84 -19.64
N GLY A 49 8.32 -16.88 -19.65
CA GLY A 49 8.32 -17.93 -18.63
C GLY A 49 9.01 -17.55 -17.31
N ALA A 50 9.49 -16.32 -17.12
CA ALA A 50 10.15 -15.89 -15.89
C ALA A 50 9.11 -15.47 -14.82
N PRO A 51 8.78 -16.31 -13.82
CA PRO A 51 7.79 -15.98 -12.79
C PRO A 51 8.23 -14.80 -11.89
N ALA A 52 9.53 -14.53 -11.84
CA ALA A 52 10.13 -13.59 -10.90
C ALA A 52 9.56 -12.16 -10.98
N LEU A 53 9.17 -11.67 -12.17
CA LEU A 53 8.61 -10.33 -12.28
C LEU A 53 7.16 -10.28 -11.78
N ALA A 54 6.37 -11.31 -12.06
CA ALA A 54 4.98 -11.36 -11.61
C ALA A 54 4.90 -11.43 -10.07
N ASP A 55 5.77 -12.24 -9.46
CA ASP A 55 5.88 -12.36 -8.01
C ASP A 55 6.30 -11.02 -7.36
N GLU A 56 7.27 -10.31 -7.95
CA GLU A 56 7.71 -8.99 -7.46
C GLU A 56 6.59 -7.94 -7.49
N PHE A 57 5.73 -7.95 -8.53
CA PHE A 57 4.56 -7.08 -8.59
C PHE A 57 3.54 -7.41 -7.49
N ASP A 58 3.31 -8.70 -7.23
CA ASP A 58 2.40 -9.14 -6.18
C ASP A 58 2.91 -8.72 -4.78
N ASP A 59 4.21 -8.90 -4.52
CA ASP A 59 4.85 -8.47 -3.28
C ASP A 59 4.81 -6.94 -3.11
N MET A 60 5.03 -6.19 -4.17
CA MET A 60 4.94 -4.72 -4.15
C MET A 60 3.51 -4.25 -3.82
N VAL A 61 2.50 -4.79 -4.49
CA VAL A 61 1.09 -4.46 -4.24
C VAL A 61 0.70 -4.83 -2.80
N ALA A 62 1.13 -5.99 -2.31
CA ALA A 62 0.90 -6.41 -0.93
C ALA A 62 1.57 -5.44 0.08
N GLY A 63 2.80 -5.00 -0.20
CA GLY A 63 3.52 -4.03 0.62
C GLY A 63 2.81 -2.68 0.70
N LEU A 64 2.34 -2.14 -0.43
CA LEU A 64 1.62 -0.86 -0.48
C LEU A 64 0.30 -0.94 0.30
N ARG A 65 -0.46 -2.03 0.13
CA ARG A 65 -1.71 -2.26 0.87
C ARG A 65 -1.46 -2.42 2.37
N GLY A 66 -0.42 -3.16 2.75
CA GLY A 66 0.00 -3.32 4.14
C GLY A 66 0.36 -2.00 4.81
N TRP A 67 1.13 -1.16 4.11
CA TRP A 67 1.47 0.17 4.58
C TRP A 67 0.24 1.07 4.76
N ALA A 68 -0.66 1.10 3.77
CA ALA A 68 -1.89 1.90 3.84
C ALA A 68 -2.78 1.47 5.01
N LEU A 69 -2.90 0.16 5.27
CA LEU A 69 -3.63 -0.36 6.41
C LEU A 69 -2.99 0.07 7.75
N ALA A 70 -1.67 -0.02 7.86
CA ALA A 70 -0.95 0.40 9.06
C ALA A 70 -1.11 1.92 9.32
N ALA A 71 -1.09 2.74 8.27
CA ALA A 71 -1.32 4.17 8.37
C ALA A 71 -2.73 4.50 8.89
N ARG A 72 -3.78 3.82 8.40
CA ARG A 72 -5.16 3.99 8.90
C ARG A 72 -5.30 3.63 10.38
N ARG A 73 -4.77 2.49 10.79
CA ARG A 73 -4.78 2.06 12.21
C ARG A 73 -4.03 3.05 13.10
N SER A 74 -2.93 3.61 12.61
CA SER A 74 -2.18 4.62 13.34
C SER A 74 -2.99 5.90 13.49
N ALA A 75 -3.67 6.35 12.43
CA ALA A 75 -4.59 7.48 12.45
C ALA A 75 -5.73 7.31 13.49
N GLU A 76 -6.36 6.14 13.53
CA GLU A 76 -7.38 5.80 14.52
C GLU A 76 -6.83 5.86 15.95
N ALA A 77 -5.65 5.27 16.19
CA ALA A 77 -5.01 5.29 17.50
C ALA A 77 -4.66 6.73 17.97
N PHE A 78 -4.24 7.60 17.06
CA PHE A 78 -3.97 9.01 17.40
C PHE A 78 -5.25 9.77 17.78
N GLU A 79 -6.36 9.54 17.10
CA GLU A 79 -7.65 10.16 17.46
C GLU A 79 -8.20 9.69 18.79
N ASP A 80 -8.09 8.39 19.07
CA ASP A 80 -8.53 7.84 20.35
C ASP A 80 -7.70 8.42 21.50
N ALA A 81 -6.39 8.59 21.30
CA ALA A 81 -5.50 9.23 22.28
C ALA A 81 -5.82 10.73 22.49
N ASP A 82 -6.13 11.48 21.43
CA ASP A 82 -6.51 12.91 21.55
C ASP A 82 -7.86 13.05 22.28
N ARG A 83 -8.81 12.14 22.02
CA ARG A 83 -10.12 12.11 22.70
C ARG A 83 -10.00 11.80 24.19
N ASP A 84 -9.22 10.78 24.57
CA ASP A 84 -8.99 10.45 25.98
C ASP A 84 -8.29 11.58 26.73
N SER A 85 -7.27 12.18 26.12
CA SER A 85 -6.54 13.33 26.69
C SER A 85 -7.43 14.55 26.88
N GLY A 86 -8.30 14.86 25.89
CA GLY A 86 -9.27 15.95 25.98
C GLY A 86 -10.33 15.73 27.06
N GLY A 87 -10.82 14.49 27.22
CA GLY A 87 -11.77 14.13 28.27
C GLY A 87 -11.20 14.27 29.69
N ARG A 88 -9.91 13.99 29.88
CA ARG A 88 -9.21 14.11 31.17
C ARG A 88 -8.89 15.55 31.58
N LEU A 89 -8.81 16.48 30.63
CA LEU A 89 -8.55 17.90 30.90
C LEU A 89 -9.84 18.71 31.12
N ALA A 90 -11.00 18.17 30.74
CA ALA A 90 -12.30 18.83 30.85
C ALA A 90 -13.14 18.40 32.08
N GLY A 91 -12.68 17.40 32.86
CA GLY A 91 -13.30 16.94 34.10
C GLY A 91 -12.47 17.27 35.32
#